data_AF-A0A556UET5-F1
#
_entry.id   AF-A0A556UET5-F1
#
_cell.length_a   1.000
_cell.length_b   1.000
_cell.length_c   1.000
_cell.angle_alpha   90.00
_cell.angle_beta   90.00
_cell.angle_gamma   90.00
#
_symmetry.space_group_name_H-M   'P 1'
#
loop_
_entity.id
_entity.type
_entity.pdbx_description
1 polymer ?
#
loop_
_entity_poly.entity_id
_entity_poly.type
_entity_poly.pdbx_seq_one_letter_code
_entity_poly.pdbx_strand_id
1 'polypeptide(L)'
;MRRKMEHLREEMEQISLLRQNLESRLKVLLPDDVGAALMDGVVLCHLANHIRPRSVASIHVPSPAVPKLSMAKCRRNVENFLDACKKLGVPQEKLCLPQHILEERGLVKVGATVQALLDLSSSKPTQTSTM
;
A
#
# COMPACT_ATOMS: atom_id res chain seq x y z
N MET A 1 -3.74 -10.47 -30.54
CA MET A 1 -3.02 -9.18 -30.53
C MET A 1 -3.83 -8.09 -29.82
N ARG A 2 -4.97 -7.62 -30.36
CA ARG A 2 -5.77 -6.52 -29.75
C ARG A 2 -6.13 -6.71 -28.26
N ARG A 3 -6.72 -7.86 -27.90
CA ARG A 3 -7.10 -8.17 -26.50
C ARG A 3 -5.94 -8.18 -25.50
N LYS A 4 -4.72 -8.52 -25.95
CA LYS A 4 -3.53 -8.57 -25.08
C LYS A 4 -2.98 -7.16 -24.79
N MET A 5 -3.06 -6.26 -25.76
CA MET A 5 -2.69 -4.86 -25.58
C MET A 5 -3.67 -4.11 -24.67
N GLU A 6 -4.96 -4.42 -24.78
CA GLU A 6 -6.00 -3.86 -23.91
C GLU A 6 -5.78 -4.23 -22.44
N HIS A 7 -5.55 -5.52 -22.15
CA HIS A 7 -5.24 -5.97 -20.79
C HIS A 7 -3.99 -5.28 -20.20
N LEU A 8 -2.90 -5.21 -20.97
CA LEU A 8 -1.68 -4.53 -20.50
C LEU A 8 -1.91 -3.05 -20.21
N ARG A 9 -2.76 -2.40 -21.02
CA ARG A 9 -3.13 -1.01 -20.81
C ARG A 9 -3.95 -0.84 -19.53
N GLU A 10 -4.95 -1.68 -19.31
CA GLU A 10 -5.76 -1.67 -18.09
C GLU A 10 -4.89 -1.88 -16.85
N GLU A 11 -3.97 -2.85 -16.87
CA GLU A 11 -3.03 -3.08 -15.77
C GLU A 11 -2.17 -1.84 -15.49
N MET A 12 -1.68 -1.18 -16.54
CA MET A 12 -0.86 0.02 -16.41
C MET A 12 -1.66 1.21 -15.86
N GLU A 13 -2.94 1.35 -16.26
CA GLU A 13 -3.86 2.35 -15.71
C GLU A 13 -4.14 2.09 -14.21
N GLN A 14 -4.30 0.82 -13.81
CA GLN A 14 -4.46 0.45 -12.39
C GLN A 14 -3.20 0.74 -11.56
N ILE A 15 -2.01 0.49 -12.11
CA ILE A 15 -0.74 0.82 -11.45
C ILE A 15 -0.56 2.33 -11.31
N SER A 16 -0.92 3.10 -12.34
CA SER A 16 -0.92 4.56 -12.30
C SER A 16 -1.84 5.09 -11.21
N LEU A 17 -3.05 4.55 -11.10
CA LEU A 17 -3.99 4.92 -10.05
C LEU A 17 -3.46 4.57 -8.65
N LEU A 18 -2.82 3.41 -8.47
CA LEU A 18 -2.16 3.04 -7.22
C LEU A 18 -1.12 4.09 -6.83
N ARG A 19 -0.23 4.50 -7.75
CA ARG A 19 0.77 5.53 -7.50
C ARG A 19 0.12 6.84 -7.06
N GLN A 20 -0.87 7.32 -7.82
CA GLN A 20 -1.56 8.58 -7.53
C GLN A 20 -2.24 8.54 -6.15
N ASN A 21 -2.88 7.43 -5.80
CA ASN A 21 -3.52 7.24 -4.50
C ASN A 21 -2.52 7.33 -3.34
N LEU A 22 -1.32 6.76 -3.49
CA LEU A 22 -0.28 6.80 -2.47
C LEU A 22 0.33 8.20 -2.35
N GLU A 23 0.72 8.81 -3.47
CA GLU A 23 1.36 10.13 -3.51
C GLU A 23 0.42 11.21 -2.96
N SER A 24 -0.85 11.21 -3.37
CA SER A 24 -1.83 12.20 -2.91
C SER A 24 -2.13 12.12 -1.41
N ARG A 25 -2.18 10.90 -0.86
CA ARG A 25 -2.50 10.68 0.55
C ARG A 25 -1.31 10.92 1.47
N LEU A 26 -0.12 10.49 1.06
CA LEU A 26 1.10 10.65 1.85
C LEU A 26 1.82 11.97 1.59
N LYS A 27 1.46 12.70 0.53
CA LYS A 27 2.12 13.92 0.05
C LYS A 27 3.62 13.68 -0.23
N VAL A 28 3.91 12.57 -0.89
CA VAL A 28 5.26 12.15 -1.32
C VAL A 28 5.27 11.95 -2.83
N LEU A 29 6.46 11.95 -3.43
CA LEU A 29 6.66 11.54 -4.81
C LEU A 29 7.24 10.12 -4.83
N LEU A 30 6.58 9.19 -5.50
CA LEU A 30 7.11 7.85 -5.72
C LEU A 30 7.94 7.81 -7.01
N PRO A 31 8.96 6.95 -7.08
CA PRO A 31 9.63 6.61 -8.34
C PRO A 31 8.65 6.06 -9.40
N ASP A 32 9.07 6.06 -10.66
CA ASP A 32 8.28 5.47 -11.75
C ASP A 32 8.10 3.96 -11.60
N ASP A 33 9.10 3.29 -11.02
CA ASP A 33 9.00 1.89 -10.62
C ASP A 33 8.26 1.77 -9.28
N VAL A 34 6.93 1.73 -9.37
CA VAL A 34 6.04 1.54 -8.23
C VAL A 34 6.29 0.20 -7.54
N GLY A 35 6.72 -0.84 -8.27
CA GLY A 35 7.06 -2.14 -7.70
C GLY A 35 8.17 -2.01 -6.67
N ALA A 36 9.30 -1.48 -7.12
CA ALA A 36 10.49 -1.32 -6.30
C ALA A 36 10.23 -0.40 -5.10
N ALA A 37 9.43 0.64 -5.29
CA ALA A 37 9.08 1.61 -4.25
C ALA A 37 8.20 1.03 -3.13
N LEU A 38 7.43 -0.03 -3.41
CA LEU A 38 6.53 -0.66 -2.43
C LEU A 38 7.07 -1.95 -1.82
N MET A 39 8.08 -2.57 -2.44
CA MET A 39 8.65 -3.86 -2.05
C MET A 39 9.08 -3.91 -0.57
N ASP A 40 9.60 -2.82 -0.03
CA ASP A 40 10.06 -2.75 1.37
C ASP A 40 8.93 -2.58 2.41
N GLY A 41 7.70 -2.37 1.93
CA GLY A 41 6.49 -2.21 2.73
C GLY A 41 6.39 -0.89 3.51
N VAL A 42 7.38 0.01 3.44
CA VAL A 42 7.45 1.24 4.24
C VAL A 42 6.32 2.19 3.87
N VAL A 43 6.18 2.49 2.57
CA VAL A 43 5.13 3.38 2.04
C VAL A 43 3.74 2.87 2.42
N LEU A 44 3.51 1.56 2.29
CA LEU A 44 2.23 0.92 2.61
C LEU A 44 1.93 0.99 4.12
N CYS A 45 2.92 0.75 4.98
CA CYS A 45 2.75 0.92 6.43
C CYS A 45 2.43 2.37 6.80
N HIS A 46 3.08 3.35 6.17
CA HIS A 46 2.78 4.76 6.38
C HIS A 46 1.37 5.12 5.92
N LEU A 47 0.89 4.57 4.80
CA LEU A 47 -0.49 4.75 4.36
C LEU A 47 -1.48 4.27 5.42
N ALA A 48 -1.30 3.06 5.94
CA ALA A 48 -2.19 2.52 6.97
C ALA A 48 -2.20 3.40 8.23
N ASN A 49 -1.04 3.91 8.64
CA ASN A 49 -0.91 4.84 9.77
C ASN A 49 -1.49 6.22 9.49
N HIS A 50 -1.48 6.69 8.24
CA HIS A 50 -2.12 7.92 7.84
C HIS A 50 -3.65 7.81 7.90
N ILE A 51 -4.21 6.67 7.50
CA ILE A 51 -5.65 6.40 7.53
C ILE A 51 -6.17 6.23 8.96
N ARG A 52 -5.42 5.50 9.79
CA ARG A 52 -5.69 5.42 11.23
C ARG A 52 -4.37 5.41 11.98
N PRO A 53 -4.09 6.42 12.83
CA PRO A 53 -2.86 6.49 13.60
C PRO A 53 -2.60 5.20 14.39
N ARG A 54 -1.33 4.76 14.38
CA ARG A 54 -0.83 3.58 15.11
C ARG A 54 -1.43 2.23 14.68
N SER A 55 -1.96 2.12 13.46
CA SER A 55 -2.41 0.83 12.90
C SER A 55 -1.25 -0.14 12.68
N VAL A 56 -0.07 0.39 12.34
CA VAL A 56 1.22 -0.32 12.32
C VAL A 56 2.10 0.27 13.43
N ALA A 57 2.41 -0.55 14.44
CA ALA A 57 3.10 -0.09 15.64
C ALA A 57 4.58 0.28 15.42
N SER A 58 5.27 -0.46 14.55
CA SER A 58 6.69 -0.23 14.23
C SER A 58 6.92 -0.49 12.75
N ILE A 59 7.65 0.43 12.11
CA ILE A 59 8.02 0.37 10.70
C ILE A 59 9.54 0.35 10.63
N HIS A 60 10.09 -0.67 9.98
CA HIS A 60 11.52 -0.67 9.67
C HIS A 60 11.75 0.28 8.50
N VAL A 61 12.51 1.36 8.71
CA VAL A 61 12.86 2.32 7.66
C VAL A 61 14.37 2.24 7.36
N PRO A 62 14.81 2.41 6.09
CA PRO A 62 16.21 2.58 5.76
C PRO A 62 16.83 3.77 6.52
N SER A 63 18.13 3.73 6.75
CA SER A 63 18.89 4.83 7.36
C SER A 63 20.07 5.23 6.47
N PRO A 64 20.67 6.42 6.64
CA PRO A 64 21.80 6.84 5.80
C PRO A 64 22.97 5.84 5.80
N ALA A 65 23.22 5.16 6.93
CA ALA A 65 24.27 4.14 7.05
C ALA A 65 23.83 2.74 6.55
N VAL A 66 22.53 2.49 6.43
CA VAL A 66 21.94 1.23 5.97
C VAL A 66 20.86 1.55 4.94
N PRO A 67 21.25 1.81 3.68
CA PRO A 67 20.36 2.36 2.65
C PRO A 67 19.34 1.34 2.14
N LYS A 68 19.52 0.05 2.44
CA LYS A 68 18.59 -1.02 2.06
C LYS A 68 18.24 -1.87 3.27
N LEU A 69 16.95 -2.16 3.42
CA LEU A 69 16.47 -3.11 4.41
C LEU A 69 16.82 -4.54 4.00
N SER A 70 17.06 -5.40 4.98
CA SER A 70 17.13 -6.83 4.72
C SER A 70 15.74 -7.36 4.33
N MET A 71 15.69 -8.43 3.53
CA MET A 71 14.41 -9.04 3.14
C MET A 71 13.55 -9.47 4.33
N ALA A 72 14.17 -9.83 5.46
CA ALA A 72 13.44 -10.12 6.70
C ALA A 72 12.68 -8.89 7.24
N LYS A 73 13.30 -7.70 7.19
CA LYS A 73 12.66 -6.44 7.59
C LYS A 73 11.56 -6.01 6.60
N CYS A 74 11.81 -6.15 5.29
CA CYS A 74 10.79 -5.89 4.26
C CYS A 74 9.55 -6.76 4.47
N ARG A 75 9.74 -8.07 4.64
CA ARG A 75 8.66 -9.02 4.93
C ARG A 75 7.88 -8.62 6.18
N ARG A 76 8.57 -8.22 7.25
CA ARG A 76 7.91 -7.81 8.49
C ARG A 76 7.04 -6.56 8.31
N ASN A 77 7.50 -5.56 7.55
CA ASN A 77 6.69 -4.41 7.21
C ASN A 77 5.45 -4.81 6.41
N VAL A 78 5.61 -5.66 5.39
CA VAL A 78 4.50 -6.14 4.54
C VAL A 78 3.46 -6.89 5.36
N GLU A 79 3.87 -7.81 6.24
CA GLU A 79 2.98 -8.53 7.16
C GLU A 79 2.22 -7.57 8.08
N ASN A 80 2.93 -6.62 8.69
CA ASN A 80 2.31 -5.62 9.57
C ASN A 80 1.27 -4.76 8.83
N PHE A 81 1.55 -4.36 7.59
CA PHE A 81 0.60 -3.63 6.75
C PHE A 81 -0.66 -4.47 6.48
N LEU A 82 -0.52 -5.72 6.06
CA LEU A 82 -1.66 -6.59 5.76
C LEU A 82 -2.50 -6.87 7.00
N ASP A 83 -1.86 -7.07 8.15
CA ASP A 83 -2.57 -7.23 9.42
C ASP A 83 -3.29 -5.94 9.84
N ALA A 84 -2.71 -4.77 9.59
CA ALA A 84 -3.38 -3.50 9.79
C ALA A 84 -4.61 -3.37 8.87
N CYS A 85 -4.49 -3.69 7.58
CA CYS A 85 -5.62 -3.66 6.63
C CYS A 85 -6.77 -4.56 7.09
N LYS A 86 -6.47 -5.79 7.54
CA LYS A 86 -7.48 -6.70 8.14
C LYS A 86 -8.20 -6.06 9.32
N LYS A 87 -7.43 -5.52 10.29
CA LYS A 87 -7.97 -4.88 11.50
C LYS A 87 -8.77 -3.62 11.20
N LEU A 88 -8.45 -2.93 10.11
CA LEU A 88 -9.18 -1.74 9.65
C LEU A 88 -10.47 -2.09 8.92
N GLY A 89 -10.69 -3.36 8.57
CA GLY A 89 -11.92 -3.85 7.96
C GLY A 89 -11.83 -4.07 6.44
N VAL A 90 -10.62 -4.15 5.87
CA VAL A 90 -10.48 -4.51 4.46
C VAL A 90 -10.94 -5.97 4.28
N PRO A 91 -11.91 -6.24 3.38
CA PRO A 91 -12.40 -7.61 3.14
C PRO A 91 -11.29 -8.55 2.66
N GLN A 92 -11.35 -9.82 3.09
CA GLN A 92 -10.30 -10.80 2.83
C GLN A 92 -10.08 -11.06 1.32
N GLU A 93 -11.14 -10.97 0.53
CA GLU A 93 -11.11 -11.11 -0.93
C GLU A 93 -10.44 -9.93 -1.65
N LYS A 94 -10.33 -8.77 -0.98
CA LYS A 94 -9.65 -7.57 -1.49
C LYS A 94 -8.21 -7.44 -0.99
N LEU A 95 -7.79 -8.28 -0.04
CA LEU A 95 -6.41 -8.29 0.46
C LEU A 95 -5.46 -8.96 -0.54
N CYS A 96 -4.34 -8.29 -0.79
CA CYS A 96 -3.21 -8.87 -1.50
C CYS A 96 -2.41 -9.81 -0.58
N LEU A 97 -1.56 -10.63 -1.18
CA LEU A 97 -0.65 -11.53 -0.48
C LEU A 97 0.73 -10.86 -0.35
N PRO A 98 1.55 -11.25 0.64
CA PRO A 98 2.90 -10.71 0.79
C PRO A 98 3.75 -10.78 -0.48
N GLN A 99 3.66 -11.89 -1.22
CA GLN A 99 4.38 -12.11 -2.48
C GLN A 99 4.00 -11.11 -3.58
N HIS A 100 2.76 -10.59 -3.59
CA HIS A 100 2.34 -9.58 -4.57
C HIS A 100 3.14 -8.27 -4.44
N ILE A 101 3.63 -7.98 -3.23
CA ILE A 101 4.45 -6.81 -2.91
C ILE A 101 5.93 -7.16 -3.01
N LEU A 102 6.36 -8.23 -2.31
CA LEU A 102 7.77 -8.61 -2.19
C LEU A 102 8.42 -9.06 -3.50
N GLU A 103 7.64 -9.60 -4.43
CA GLU A 103 8.13 -10.03 -5.75
C GLU A 103 7.76 -9.03 -6.86
N GLU A 104 7.11 -7.92 -6.53
CA GLU A 104 6.72 -6.86 -7.46
C GLU A 104 5.78 -7.32 -8.60
N ARG A 105 5.14 -8.49 -8.44
CA ARG A 105 4.36 -9.18 -9.48
C ARG A 105 2.84 -9.10 -9.32
N GLY A 106 2.34 -8.39 -8.31
CA GLY A 106 0.90 -8.34 -8.03
C GLY A 106 0.35 -6.94 -7.79
N LEU A 107 0.92 -5.91 -8.44
CA LEU A 107 0.58 -4.51 -8.19
C LEU A 107 -0.90 -4.17 -8.39
N VAL A 108 -1.60 -4.81 -9.33
CA VAL A 108 -3.06 -4.63 -9.48
C VAL A 108 -3.81 -5.09 -8.23
N LYS A 109 -3.40 -6.21 -7.62
CA LYS A 109 -3.97 -6.70 -6.35
C LYS A 109 -3.61 -5.77 -5.19
N VAL A 110 -2.39 -5.23 -5.17
CA VAL A 110 -1.98 -4.23 -4.18
C VAL A 110 -2.84 -2.97 -4.32
N GLY A 111 -3.09 -2.51 -5.54
CA GLY A 111 -4.00 -1.41 -5.88
C GLY A 111 -5.40 -1.64 -5.30
N ALA A 112 -5.97 -2.83 -5.51
CA ALA A 112 -7.29 -3.16 -4.96
C ALA A 112 -7.32 -3.10 -3.42
N THR A 113 -6.28 -3.59 -2.74
CA THR A 113 -6.16 -3.50 -1.27
C THR A 113 -6.06 -2.05 -0.80
N VAL A 114 -5.22 -1.24 -1.46
CA VAL A 114 -5.04 0.18 -1.14
C VAL A 114 -6.34 0.95 -1.37
N GLN A 115 -7.04 0.71 -2.48
CA GLN A 115 -8.33 1.35 -2.75
C GLN A 115 -9.36 0.98 -1.69
N ALA A 116 -9.50 -0.30 -1.35
CA ALA A 116 -10.41 -0.75 -0.31
C ALA A 116 -10.10 -0.10 1.05
N LEU A 117 -8.82 0.05 1.38
CA LEU A 117 -8.39 0.73 2.60
C LEU A 117 -8.77 2.23 2.60
N LEU A 118 -8.64 2.91 1.46
CA LEU A 118 -9.00 4.32 1.29
C LEU A 118 -10.51 4.56 1.34
N ASP A 119 -11.31 3.65 0.79
CA ASP A 119 -12.78 3.73 0.83
C ASP A 119 -13.29 3.68 2.29
N LEU A 120 -12.63 2.90 3.16
CA LEU A 120 -12.93 2.85 4.59
C LEU A 120 -12.62 4.17 5.32
N SER A 121 -11.68 4.98 4.79
CA SER A 121 -11.39 6.31 5.34
C SER A 121 -12.40 7.38 4.90
N SER A 122 -12.96 7.22 3.70
CA SER A 122 -13.88 8.19 3.09
C SER A 122 -15.32 8.09 3.65
N SER A 123 -15.64 6.99 4.34
CA SER A 123 -16.95 6.73 4.95
C SER A 123 -17.14 7.34 6.35
N LYS A 124 -16.20 8.17 6.84
CA LYS A 124 -16.34 8.85 8.14
C LYS A 124 -16.41 10.38 8.04
N PRO A 125 -17.60 10.99 8.12
CA PRO A 125 -17.79 12.22 8.87
C PRO A 125 -18.21 11.82 10.28
N THR A 126 -17.27 11.74 11.22
CA THR A 126 -17.64 11.72 12.64
C THR A 126 -16.74 12.68 13.39
N GLN A 127 -17.10 13.96 13.25
CA GLN A 127 -16.85 14.94 14.29
C GLN A 127 -17.38 14.37 15.59
N THR A 128 -16.50 14.12 16.54
CA THR A 128 -16.86 14.05 17.96
C THR A 128 -15.97 15.05 18.67
N SER A 129 -16.24 16.33 18.40
CA SER A 129 -16.05 17.35 19.43
C SER A 129 -17.07 17.03 20.51
N THR A 130 -16.61 16.53 21.64
CA THR A 130 -17.40 16.54 22.87
C THR A 130 -16.71 17.51 23.81
N MET A 131 -17.56 18.35 24.41
CA MET A 131 -17.32 19.52 25.24
C MET A 131 -16.41 19.26 26.44
#